data_AF-A0A7S2BDN6-F1
#
_entry.id   AF-A0A7S2BDN6-F1
#
_cell.length_a   1.000
_cell.length_b   1.000
_cell.length_c   1.000
_cell.angle_alpha   90.00
_cell.angle_beta   90.00
_cell.angle_gamma   90.00
#
_symmetry.space_group_name_H-M   'P 1'
#
loop_
_entity.id
_entity.type
_entity.pdbx_description
1 polymer ?
#
loop_
_entity_poly.entity_id
_entity_poly.type
_entity_poly.pdbx_seq_one_letter_code
_entity_poly.pdbx_strand_id
1 'polypeptide(L)'
;MAALACTAVCLLCDRRLDRNFFRKQVDWGKPECRECLEAKEAEEAFAVCMACTRKLHRREYRKNVANWDAPTCRSCLEEQESREYEQRLRQYEEEIRRRQQDREE
;
A
#
# COMPACT_ATOMS: atom_id res chain seq x y z
N MET A 1 -2.63 -5.00 51.05
CA MET A 1 -1.68 -4.06 50.41
C MET A 1 -2.20 -3.78 49.01
N ALA A 2 -2.75 -2.60 48.77
CA ALA A 2 -3.18 -2.23 47.42
C ALA A 2 -1.92 -2.13 46.55
N ALA A 3 -1.79 -3.03 45.57
CA ALA A 3 -0.79 -2.87 44.54
C ALA A 3 -1.05 -1.50 43.90
N LEU A 4 -0.12 -0.56 44.06
CA LEU A 4 -0.13 0.70 43.33
C LEU A 4 -0.12 0.31 41.85
N ALA A 5 -1.30 0.36 41.21
CA ALA A 5 -1.42 0.11 39.79
C ALA A 5 -0.54 1.16 39.09
N CYS A 6 0.61 0.71 38.57
CA CYS A 6 1.49 1.55 37.77
C CYS A 6 0.70 1.94 36.53
N THR A 7 0.13 3.13 36.54
CA THR A 7 -0.64 3.69 35.42
C THR A 7 0.25 4.65 34.64
N ALA A 8 0.01 4.72 33.34
CA ALA A 8 0.65 5.66 32.43
C ALA A 8 -0.40 6.30 31.53
N VAL A 9 -0.12 7.51 31.04
CA VAL A 9 -0.99 8.19 30.07
C VAL A 9 -0.53 7.82 28.67
N CYS A 10 -1.44 7.37 27.82
CA CYS A 10 -1.16 7.15 26.41
C CYS A 10 -1.09 8.50 25.68
N LEU A 11 0.00 8.81 24.97
CA LEU A 11 0.15 10.09 24.26
C LEU A 11 -0.70 10.21 22.98
N LEU A 12 -1.27 9.11 22.48
CA LEU A 12 -2.11 9.13 21.27
C LEU A 12 -3.60 9.35 21.57
N CYS A 13 -4.08 8.95 22.75
CA CYS A 13 -5.50 9.08 23.11
C CYS A 13 -5.74 9.72 24.47
N ASP A 14 -4.69 10.20 25.14
CA ASP A 14 -4.71 10.88 26.45
C ASP A 14 -5.35 10.09 27.62
N ARG A 15 -5.65 8.80 27.41
CA ARG A 15 -6.21 7.93 28.44
C ARG A 15 -5.15 7.52 29.45
N ARG A 16 -5.46 7.64 30.75
CA ARG A 16 -4.68 7.02 31.83
C ARG A 16 -5.05 5.54 31.92
N LEU A 17 -4.08 4.68 31.63
CA LEU A 17 -4.26 3.23 31.52
C LEU A 17 -3.26 2.50 32.41
N ASP A 18 -3.63 1.29 32.84
CA ASP A 18 -2.69 0.39 33.52
C ASP A 18 -1.55 -0.04 32.56
N ARG A 19 -0.36 -0.30 33.10
CA ARG A 19 0.79 -0.79 32.33
C ARG A 19 0.48 -2.00 31.44
N ASN A 20 -0.48 -2.84 31.81
CA ASN A 20 -0.90 -4.01 31.02
C ASN A 20 -1.50 -3.65 29.65
N PHE A 21 -1.99 -2.42 29.47
CA PHE A 21 -2.51 -1.92 28.19
C PHE A 21 -1.40 -1.45 27.23
N PHE A 22 -0.14 -1.48 27.65
CA PHE A 22 1.02 -1.12 26.82
C PHE A 22 1.77 -2.38 26.37
N ARG A 23 2.56 -2.29 25.29
CA ARG A 23 3.43 -3.40 24.84
C ARG A 23 4.57 -3.59 25.85
N LYS A 24 5.12 -4.81 25.95
CA LYS A 24 6.22 -5.13 26.88
C LYS A 24 7.47 -4.26 26.66
N GLN A 25 7.73 -3.86 25.41
CA GLN A 25 8.84 -2.99 25.01
C GLN A 25 8.36 -1.57 24.67
N VAL A 26 7.45 -1.01 25.46
CA VAL A 26 6.98 0.37 25.25
C VAL A 26 8.10 1.37 25.57
N ASP A 27 8.25 2.37 24.71
CA ASP A 27 9.07 3.55 24.98
C ASP A 27 8.35 4.43 26.02
N TRP A 28 8.86 4.50 27.24
CA TRP A 28 8.26 5.30 28.30
C TRP A 28 8.49 6.81 28.15
N GLY A 29 9.33 7.26 27.21
CA GLY A 29 9.40 8.65 26.79
C GLY A 29 8.25 9.05 25.87
N LYS A 30 7.65 8.07 25.17
CA LYS A 30 6.47 8.25 24.31
C LYS A 30 5.50 7.06 24.46
N PRO A 31 4.82 6.94 25.61
CA PRO A 31 3.98 5.79 25.88
C PRO A 31 2.75 5.77 24.97
N GLU A 32 2.63 4.73 24.15
CA GLU A 32 1.48 4.47 23.26
C GLU A 32 0.82 3.14 23.67
N CYS A 33 -0.49 3.17 23.92
CA CYS A 33 -1.21 1.96 24.30
C CYS A 33 -1.38 1.02 23.09
N ARG A 34 -1.57 -0.27 23.38
CA ARG A 34 -1.65 -1.32 22.35
C ARG A 34 -2.77 -1.05 21.34
N GLU A 35 -3.93 -0.59 21.81
CA GLU A 35 -5.07 -0.28 20.96
C GLU A 35 -4.76 0.84 19.96
N CYS A 36 -4.08 1.91 20.40
CA CYS A 36 -3.67 2.99 19.49
C CYS A 36 -2.61 2.54 18.49
N LEU A 37 -1.67 1.69 18.91
CA LEU A 37 -0.68 1.09 18.02
C LEU A 37 -1.34 0.21 16.96
N GLU A 38 -2.28 -0.64 17.36
CA GLU A 38 -3.04 -1.50 16.45
C GLU A 38 -3.89 -0.68 15.47
N ALA A 39 -4.52 0.41 15.93
CA ALA A 39 -5.26 1.31 15.06
C ALA A 39 -4.36 2.00 14.03
N LYS A 40 -3.18 2.47 14.46
CA LYS A 40 -2.19 3.08 13.56
C LYS A 40 -1.62 2.08 12.55
N GLU A 41 -1.25 0.87 13.02
CA GLU A 41 -0.81 -0.22 12.16
C GLU A 41 -1.92 -0.62 11.15
N ALA A 42 -3.18 -0.59 11.56
CA ALA A 42 -4.32 -0.83 10.68
C ALA A 42 -4.50 0.29 9.65
N GLU A 43 -4.31 1.56 10.01
CA GLU A 43 -4.35 2.67 9.05
C GLU A 43 -3.19 2.60 8.04
N GLU A 44 -1.96 2.34 8.51
CA GLU A 44 -0.78 2.14 7.68
C GLU A 44 -0.88 0.88 6.79
N ALA A 45 -1.75 -0.06 7.17
CA ALA A 45 -2.05 -1.24 6.35
C ALA A 45 -2.87 -0.90 5.11
N PHE A 46 -3.39 0.32 4.95
CA PHE A 46 -4.07 0.75 3.73
C PHE A 46 -3.25 1.80 2.97
N ALA A 47 -3.25 1.66 1.65
CA ALA A 47 -2.78 2.70 0.74
C ALA A 47 -3.93 3.11 -0.19
N VAL A 48 -3.75 4.19 -0.95
CA VAL A 48 -4.66 4.60 -2.02
C VAL A 48 -3.99 4.34 -3.36
N CYS A 49 -4.69 3.65 -4.26
CA CYS A 49 -4.21 3.43 -5.62
C CYS A 49 -4.20 4.76 -6.39
N MET A 50 -3.05 5.17 -6.93
CA MET A 50 -2.97 6.42 -7.70
C MET A 50 -3.73 6.37 -9.03
N ALA A 51 -3.85 5.19 -9.64
CA ALA A 51 -4.54 5.04 -10.93
C ALA A 51 -6.07 5.07 -10.82
N CYS A 52 -6.64 4.50 -9.75
CA CYS A 52 -8.09 4.36 -9.61
C CYS A 52 -8.67 4.97 -8.32
N THR A 53 -7.86 5.61 -7.48
CA THR A 53 -8.23 6.23 -6.19
C THR A 53 -8.82 5.30 -5.13
N ARG A 54 -8.86 3.98 -5.40
CA ARG A 54 -9.39 2.99 -4.47
C ARG A 54 -8.44 2.79 -3.29
N LYS A 55 -8.98 2.85 -2.06
CA LYS A 55 -8.27 2.45 -0.83
C LYS A 55 -8.21 0.92 -0.79
N LEU A 56 -7.00 0.38 -0.65
CA LEU A 56 -6.75 -1.07 -0.66
C LEU A 56 -5.79 -1.42 0.46
N HIS A 57 -5.82 -2.69 0.87
CA HIS A 57 -4.87 -3.20 1.83
C HIS A 57 -3.47 -3.32 1.19
N ARG A 58 -2.40 -3.03 1.93
CA ARG A 58 -1.02 -2.97 1.43
C ARG A 58 -0.59 -4.28 0.73
N ARG A 59 -1.15 -5.41 1.15
CA ARG A 59 -0.91 -6.75 0.55
C ARG A 59 -1.48 -6.90 -0.87
N GLU A 60 -2.46 -6.10 -1.25
CA GLU A 60 -3.10 -6.14 -2.57
C GLU A 60 -2.38 -5.24 -3.60
N TYR A 61 -1.44 -4.41 -3.15
CA TYR A 61 -0.57 -3.64 -4.02
C TYR A 61 0.53 -4.53 -4.60
N ARG A 62 0.71 -4.46 -5.91
CA ARG A 62 1.97 -4.87 -6.54
C ARG A 62 2.88 -3.65 -6.63
N LYS A 63 4.18 -3.88 -6.44
CA LYS A 63 5.20 -2.88 -6.78
C LYS A 63 5.12 -2.61 -8.27
N ASN A 64 4.83 -1.37 -8.65
CA ASN A 64 4.93 -0.94 -10.03
C ASN A 64 6.44 -0.76 -10.34
N VAL A 65 6.98 -1.58 -11.26
CA VAL A 65 8.41 -1.55 -11.60
C VAL A 65 8.79 -0.21 -12.28
N ALA A 66 7.84 0.44 -12.94
CA ALA A 66 8.02 1.73 -13.58
C ALA A 66 7.95 2.92 -12.60
N ASN A 67 7.28 2.76 -11.44
CA ASN A 67 7.17 3.83 -10.44
C ASN A 67 7.09 3.26 -9.02
N TRP A 68 8.25 3.29 -8.34
CA TRP A 68 8.42 2.76 -6.99
C TRP A 68 7.70 3.58 -5.91
N ASP A 69 7.43 4.86 -6.19
CA ASP A 69 6.80 5.78 -5.25
C ASP A 69 5.28 5.86 -5.43
N ALA A 70 4.72 5.21 -6.46
CA ALA A 70 3.31 5.25 -6.81
C ALA A 70 2.59 3.92 -6.50
N PRO A 71 1.88 3.81 -5.36
CA PRO A 71 1.08 2.63 -5.08
C PRO A 71 0.00 2.46 -6.16
N THR A 72 0.09 1.36 -6.91
CA THR A 72 -0.85 1.02 -7.99
C THR A 72 -1.49 -0.33 -7.70
N CYS A 73 -2.81 -0.41 -7.87
CA CYS A 73 -3.55 -1.63 -7.62
C CYS A 73 -3.21 -2.72 -8.66
N ARG A 74 -3.30 -4.00 -8.27
CA ARG A 74 -2.99 -5.11 -9.18
C ARG A 74 -3.79 -5.06 -10.50
N SER A 75 -5.11 -4.87 -10.43
CA SER A 75 -5.95 -4.80 -11.63
C SER A 75 -5.58 -3.62 -12.53
N CYS A 76 -5.23 -2.48 -11.92
CA CYS A 76 -4.78 -1.27 -12.62
C CYS A 76 -3.46 -1.54 -13.38
N LEU A 77 -2.53 -2.27 -12.76
CA LEU A 77 -1.26 -2.66 -13.37
C LEU A 77 -1.49 -3.64 -14.52
N GLU A 78 -2.33 -4.66 -14.32
CA GLU A 78 -2.66 -5.65 -15.34
C GLU A 78 -3.37 -5.00 -16.55
N GLU A 79 -4.26 -4.03 -16.32
CA GLU A 79 -4.88 -3.23 -17.40
C GLU A 79 -3.85 -2.39 -18.16
N GLN A 80 -2.89 -1.78 -17.47
CA GLN A 80 -1.82 -1.02 -18.12
C GLN A 80 -0.97 -1.94 -19.02
N GLU A 81 -0.50 -3.07 -18.48
CA GLU A 81 0.29 -4.06 -19.22
C GLU A 81 -0.47 -4.61 -20.44
N SER A 82 -1.79 -4.83 -20.30
CA SER A 82 -2.67 -5.25 -21.39
C SER A 82 -2.71 -4.22 -22.52
N ARG A 83 -2.89 -2.93 -22.19
CA ARG A 83 -2.92 -1.85 -23.19
C ARG A 83 -1.58 -1.70 -23.92
N GLU A 84 -0.48 -1.79 -23.18
CA GLU A 84 0.87 -1.73 -23.76
C GLU A 84 1.16 -2.93 -24.68
N TYR A 85 0.65 -4.11 -24.34
CA TYR A 85 0.73 -5.29 -25.20
C TYR A 85 -0.08 -5.13 -26.48
N GLU A 86 -1.34 -4.68 -26.39
CA GLU A 86 -2.19 -4.43 -27.57
C GLU A 86 -1.61 -3.36 -28.50
N GLN A 87 -0.96 -2.33 -27.96
CA GLN A 87 -0.28 -1.32 -28.78
C GLN A 87 0.90 -1.91 -29.55
N ARG A 88 1.72 -2.75 -28.90
CA ARG A 88 2.84 -3.44 -29.56
C ARG A 88 2.36 -4.39 -30.66
N LEU A 89 1.25 -5.11 -30.43
CA LEU A 89 0.65 -5.96 -31.46
C LEU A 89 0.21 -5.16 -32.69
N ARG A 90 -0.45 -4.02 -32.49
CA ARG A 90 -0.87 -3.14 -33.60
C ARG A 90 0.32 -2.64 -34.41
N GLN A 91 1.39 -2.21 -33.74
CA GLN A 91 2.62 -1.79 -34.41
C GLN A 91 3.24 -2.93 -35.23
N TYR A 92 3.27 -4.14 -34.66
CA TYR A 92 3.79 -5.31 -35.35
C TYR A 92 2.97 -5.70 -36.59
N GLU A 93 1.64 -5.67 -36.49
CA GLU A 93 0.75 -5.93 -37.64
C GLU A 93 0.92 -4.89 -38.74
N GLU A 94 1.07 -3.61 -38.38
CA GLU A 94 1.33 -2.54 -39.35
C GLU A 94 2.69 -2.70 -40.04
N GLU A 95 3.74 -3.07 -39.30
CA GLU A 95 5.04 -3.40 -39.88
C GLU A 95 4.97 -4.58 -40.85
N ILE A 96 4.19 -5.62 -40.53
CA ILE A 96 3.98 -6.76 -41.44
C ILE A 96 3.32 -6.27 -42.74
N ARG A 97 2.26 -5.47 -42.64
CA ARG A 97 1.55 -4.95 -43.82
C ARG A 97 2.45 -4.11 -44.71
N ARG A 98 3.28 -3.23 -44.12
CA ARG A 98 4.26 -2.43 -44.87
C ARG A 98 5.26 -3.31 -45.62
N ARG A 99 5.83 -4.31 -44.93
CA ARG A 99 6.77 -5.27 -45.56
C ARG A 99 6.13 -6.13 -46.65
N GLN A 100 4.81 -6.31 -46.64
CA GLN A 100 4.08 -7.00 -47.71
C GLN A 100 3.89 -6.07 -48.91
N GLN A 101 3.48 -4.82 -48.67
CA GLN A 101 3.35 -3.80 -49.73
C GLN A 101 4.68 -3.57 -50.46
N ASP A 102 5.79 -3.42 -49.72
CA ASP A 102 7.13 -3.25 -50.30
C ASP A 102 7.62 -4.46 -51.15
N ARG A 103 6.98 -5.64 -51.02
CA ARG A 103 7.29 -6.82 -51.83
C ARG A 103 6.39 -6.94 -53.07
N GLU A 104 5.23 -6.32 -53.03
CA GLU A 104 4.23 -6.35 -54.10
C GLU A 104 4.44 -5.21 -55.11
N GLU A 105 5.13 -4.14 -54.73
CA GLU A 105 5.65 -3.05 -55.60
C GLU A 105 7.00 -3.38 -56.25
#